data_AF-A0A976DY03-F1
#
_entry.id   AF-A0A976DY03-F1
#
_cell.length_a   1.000
_cell.length_b   1.000
_cell.length_c   1.000
_cell.angle_alpha   90.00
_cell.angle_beta   90.00
_cell.angle_gamma   90.00
#
_symmetry.space_group_name_H-M   'P 1'
#
loop_
_entity.id
_entity.type
_entity.pdbx_description
1 polymer ?
#
loop_
_entity_poly.entity_id
_entity_poly.type
_entity_poly.pdbx_seq_one_letter_code
_entity_poly.pdbx_strand_id
1 'polypeptide(L)'
;VTIRHWFNTRHARKGSPWWTWGLTAVLFVAIAWLSSAPMKTVEGEAALQGEALRLASAEGFEEVVGIVQGRCSMCHAAEPGWDGIAWPPKGVVLETEAQIAHEARRIYLQSGVSHAMPPGNLSYMEPEEREAIVRWFRGIGADDPV
;
A
#
# COMPACT_ATOMS: atom_id res chain seq x y z
N VAL A 1 8.19 2.35 -31.16
CA VAL A 1 7.49 2.14 -32.45
C VAL A 1 7.72 3.30 -33.44
N THR A 2 7.64 4.57 -33.00
CA THR A 2 7.90 5.77 -33.84
C THR A 2 9.31 5.78 -34.47
N ILE A 3 10.35 5.40 -33.72
CA ILE A 3 11.73 5.28 -34.23
C ILE A 3 11.82 4.25 -35.36
N ARG A 4 11.22 3.07 -35.16
CA ARG A 4 11.17 2.00 -36.18
C ARG A 4 10.44 2.46 -37.44
N HIS A 5 9.34 3.20 -37.28
CA HIS A 5 8.58 3.78 -38.39
C HIS A 5 9.42 4.82 -39.18
N TRP A 6 10.17 5.68 -38.50
CA TRP A 6 11.04 6.67 -39.14
C TRP A 6 12.12 6.02 -40.01
N PHE A 7 12.84 5.03 -39.47
CA PHE A 7 13.86 4.32 -40.24
C PHE A 7 13.27 3.52 -41.39
N ASN A 8 12.13 2.83 -41.20
CA ASN A 8 11.51 2.04 -42.26
C ASN A 8 11.03 2.91 -43.43
N THR A 9 10.39 4.05 -43.13
CA THR A 9 9.92 5.02 -44.15
C THR A 9 11.08 5.68 -44.90
N ARG A 10 12.20 5.95 -44.21
CA ARG A 10 13.41 6.50 -44.83
C ARG A 10 14.12 5.47 -45.74
N HIS A 11 14.26 4.21 -45.29
CA HIS A 11 14.83 3.12 -46.10
C HIS A 11 13.94 2.78 -47.31
N ALA A 12 12.62 2.93 -47.17
CA ALA A 12 11.67 2.81 -48.28
C ALA A 12 11.66 4.03 -49.24
N ARG A 13 12.55 5.00 -49.05
CA ARG A 13 12.67 6.27 -49.81
C ARG A 13 11.38 7.11 -49.88
N LYS A 14 10.48 6.98 -48.92
CA LYS A 14 9.22 7.75 -48.85
C LYS A 14 9.37 9.12 -48.18
N GLY A 15 10.61 9.60 -48.02
CA GLY A 15 10.94 10.84 -47.32
C GLY A 15 11.17 10.65 -45.82
N SER A 16 11.31 11.78 -45.11
CA SER A 16 11.55 11.84 -43.67
C SER A 16 10.25 12.16 -42.92
N PRO A 17 9.65 11.21 -42.19
CA PRO A 17 8.39 11.43 -41.48
C PRO A 17 8.64 12.22 -40.18
N TRP A 18 8.81 13.54 -40.26
CA TRP A 18 9.09 14.41 -39.11
C TRP A 18 8.00 14.37 -38.02
N TRP A 19 6.77 13.98 -38.38
CA TRP A 19 5.66 13.80 -37.43
C TRP A 19 5.98 12.80 -36.31
N THR A 20 6.85 11.81 -36.55
CA THR A 20 7.22 10.81 -35.53
C THR A 20 7.95 11.43 -34.35
N TRP A 21 8.70 12.52 -34.57
CA TRP A 21 9.35 13.28 -33.51
C TRP A 21 8.32 14.04 -32.66
N GLY A 22 7.37 14.71 -33.32
CA GLY A 22 6.26 15.38 -32.64
C GLY A 22 5.45 14.41 -31.79
N LEU A 23 5.06 13.26 -32.34
CA LEU A 23 4.34 12.23 -31.58
C LEU A 23 5.18 11.70 -30.39
N THR A 24 6.47 11.50 -30.57
CA THR A 24 7.35 11.03 -29.49
C THR A 24 7.46 12.06 -28.37
N ALA A 25 7.60 13.35 -28.71
CA ALA A 25 7.62 14.44 -27.73
C ALA A 25 6.30 14.54 -26.95
N VAL A 26 5.15 14.44 -27.62
CA VAL A 26 3.83 14.44 -26.98
C VAL A 26 3.68 13.27 -26.01
N LEU A 27 4.06 12.06 -26.42
CA LEU A 27 4.01 10.88 -25.55
C LEU A 27 4.93 11.03 -24.32
N PHE A 28 6.12 11.58 -24.51
CA PHE A 28 7.06 11.82 -23.41
C PHE A 28 6.49 12.83 -22.40
N VAL A 29 5.92 13.94 -22.87
CA VAL A 29 5.25 14.94 -22.01
C VAL A 29 4.06 14.33 -21.29
N ALA A 30 3.24 13.52 -21.97
CA ALA A 30 2.09 12.86 -21.35
C ALA A 30 2.53 11.91 -20.22
N ILE A 31 3.60 11.12 -20.42
CA ILE A 31 4.14 10.23 -19.39
C ILE A 31 4.72 11.04 -18.22
N ALA A 32 5.49 12.09 -18.50
CA ALA A 32 6.05 12.95 -17.46
C ALA A 32 4.94 13.62 -16.63
N TRP A 33 3.87 14.07 -17.29
CA TRP A 33 2.70 14.65 -16.65
C TRP A 33 1.93 13.62 -15.82
N LEU A 34 1.65 12.42 -16.35
CA LEU A 34 1.02 11.35 -15.58
C LEU A 34 1.87 10.90 -14.38
N SER A 35 3.19 10.92 -14.52
CA SER A 35 4.12 10.60 -13.45
C SER A 35 4.17 11.67 -12.35
N SER A 36 3.66 12.87 -12.60
CA SER A 36 3.52 13.93 -11.59
C SER A 36 2.21 13.86 -10.81
N ALA A 37 1.27 12.98 -11.21
CA ALA A 37 0.03 12.80 -10.47
C ALA A 37 0.34 12.16 -9.10
N PRO A 38 -0.10 12.78 -7.98
CA PRO A 38 0.05 12.16 -6.67
C PRO A 38 -0.71 10.82 -6.67
N MET A 39 -0.03 9.73 -6.30
CA MET A 39 -0.76 8.53 -5.89
C MET A 39 -1.66 8.93 -4.73
N LYS A 40 -2.94 8.55 -4.78
CA LYS A 40 -3.90 8.82 -3.71
C LYS A 40 -3.33 8.30 -2.40
N THR A 41 -2.71 9.18 -1.61
CA THR A 41 -2.56 8.96 -0.19
C THR A 41 -3.97 8.93 0.35
N VAL A 42 -4.31 7.89 1.10
CA VAL A 42 -5.57 7.85 1.83
C VAL A 42 -5.46 8.99 2.83
N GLU A 43 -6.11 10.12 2.53
CA GLU A 43 -6.16 11.27 3.43
C GLU A 43 -6.62 10.79 4.80
N GLY A 44 -5.91 11.27 5.83
CA GLY A 44 -6.13 10.95 7.22
C GLY A 44 -7.58 11.18 7.65
N GLU A 45 -7.98 10.40 8.65
CA GLU A 45 -9.33 10.34 9.21
C GLU A 45 -10.39 9.74 8.28
N ALA A 46 -10.15 8.50 7.83
CA ALA A 46 -11.28 7.64 7.51
C ALA A 46 -12.15 7.54 8.78
N ALA A 47 -13.34 8.12 8.74
CA ALA A 47 -14.22 8.11 9.90
C ALA A 47 -14.53 6.65 10.30
N LEU A 48 -14.36 6.33 11.59
CA LEU A 48 -14.73 5.04 12.15
C LEU A 48 -16.24 4.83 11.98
N GLN A 49 -16.62 4.08 10.94
CA GLN A 49 -18.00 3.79 10.60
C GLN A 49 -18.16 2.31 10.25
N GLY A 50 -19.37 1.77 10.46
CA GLY A 50 -19.70 0.39 10.11
C GLY A 50 -18.81 -0.63 10.81
N GLU A 51 -18.19 -1.51 10.01
CA GLU A 51 -17.33 -2.60 10.50
C GLU A 51 -16.09 -2.08 11.22
N ALA A 52 -15.45 -1.02 10.71
CA ALA A 52 -14.27 -0.42 11.33
C ALA A 52 -14.57 0.13 12.72
N LEU A 53 -15.76 0.72 12.93
CA LEU A 53 -16.18 1.16 14.27
C LEU A 53 -16.37 -0.01 15.24
N ARG A 54 -16.95 -1.12 14.76
CA ARG A 54 -17.08 -2.36 15.57
C ARG A 54 -15.73 -2.93 15.95
N LEU A 55 -14.79 -2.94 15.01
CA LEU A 55 -13.40 -3.38 15.20
C LEU A 55 -12.66 -2.51 16.22
N ALA A 56 -12.80 -1.18 16.10
CA ALA A 56 -12.20 -0.24 17.04
C ALA A 56 -12.84 -0.28 18.44
N SER A 57 -14.10 -0.68 18.54
CA SER A 57 -14.81 -0.81 19.82
C SER A 57 -14.63 -2.18 20.49
N ALA A 58 -13.90 -3.10 19.86
CA ALA A 58 -13.73 -4.46 20.37
C ALA A 58 -12.69 -4.52 21.51
N GLU A 59 -12.87 -5.48 22.41
CA GLU A 59 -11.90 -5.75 23.47
C GLU A 59 -10.53 -6.11 22.88
N GLY A 60 -9.47 -5.57 23.47
CA GLY A 60 -8.10 -5.77 23.02
C GLY A 60 -7.66 -4.88 21.84
N PHE A 61 -8.53 -4.00 21.33
CA PHE A 61 -8.16 -3.11 20.22
C PHE A 61 -6.99 -2.17 20.58
N GLU A 62 -7.00 -1.57 21.77
CA GLU A 62 -5.93 -0.68 22.24
C GLU A 62 -4.56 -1.39 22.27
N GLU A 63 -4.54 -2.65 22.74
CA GLU A 63 -3.34 -3.49 22.73
C GLU A 63 -2.85 -3.73 21.29
N VAL A 64 -3.77 -4.08 20.38
CA VAL A 64 -3.45 -4.28 18.95
C VAL A 64 -2.93 -3.01 18.31
N VAL A 65 -3.47 -1.84 18.64
CA VAL A 65 -2.97 -0.55 18.14
C VAL A 65 -1.52 -0.35 18.56
N GLY A 66 -1.20 -0.58 19.84
CA GLY A 66 0.17 -0.50 20.34
C GLY A 66 1.13 -1.45 19.63
N ILE A 67 0.70 -2.71 19.42
CA ILE A 67 1.48 -3.72 18.68
C ILE A 67 1.71 -3.26 17.23
N VAL A 68 0.66 -2.88 16.52
CA VAL A 68 0.74 -2.49 15.11
C VAL A 68 1.61 -1.24 14.94
N GLN A 69 1.48 -0.26 15.84
CA GLN A 69 2.32 0.93 15.83
C GLN A 69 3.79 0.61 16.09
N GLY A 70 4.08 -0.27 17.05
CA GLY A 70 5.45 -0.69 17.38
C GLY A 70 6.10 -1.58 16.32
N ARG A 71 5.32 -2.38 15.58
CA ARG A 71 5.85 -3.41 14.67
C ARG A 71 5.70 -3.08 13.18
N CYS A 72 4.73 -2.25 12.78
CA CYS A 72 4.34 -2.09 11.38
C CYS A 72 4.53 -0.66 10.84
N SER A 73 4.31 0.38 11.67
CA SER A 73 4.23 1.76 11.18
C SER A 73 5.55 2.30 10.60
N MET A 74 6.71 1.75 10.99
CA MET A 74 7.99 2.13 10.39
C MET A 74 8.03 1.95 8.86
N CYS A 75 7.31 0.96 8.33
CA CYS A 75 7.19 0.70 6.90
C CYS A 75 5.83 1.11 6.33
N HIS A 76 4.78 1.09 7.16
CA HIS A 76 3.39 1.36 6.80
C HIS A 76 2.92 2.71 7.36
N ALA A 77 3.71 3.76 7.18
CA ALA A 77 3.32 5.14 7.50
C ALA A 77 3.10 5.95 6.22
N ALA A 78 2.42 7.10 6.32
CA ALA A 78 2.33 8.07 5.22
C ALA A 78 3.73 8.48 4.74
N GLU A 79 4.67 8.62 5.68
CA GLU A 79 6.09 8.81 5.43
C GLU A 79 6.88 7.68 6.11
N PRO A 80 7.18 6.57 5.38
CA PRO A 80 7.92 5.46 5.96
C PRO A 80 9.31 5.87 6.45
N GLY A 81 9.67 5.40 7.64
CA GLY A 81 10.96 5.68 8.28
C GLY A 81 12.04 4.61 8.01
N TRP A 82 11.75 3.62 7.17
CA TRP A 82 12.67 2.52 6.87
C TRP A 82 13.46 2.78 5.58
N ASP A 83 14.79 2.64 5.65
CA ASP A 83 15.67 2.87 4.52
C ASP A 83 15.30 2.01 3.31
N GLY A 84 15.20 2.66 2.14
CA GLY A 84 14.81 2.02 0.89
C GLY A 84 13.30 1.87 0.68
N ILE A 85 12.47 2.29 1.64
CA ILE A 85 11.01 2.37 1.48
C ILE A 85 10.62 3.84 1.37
N ALA A 86 10.37 4.29 0.14
CA ALA A 86 9.92 5.67 -0.11
C ALA A 86 8.40 5.86 0.09
N TRP A 87 7.63 4.77 0.04
CA TRP A 87 6.16 4.80 0.09
C TRP A 87 5.64 3.57 0.83
N PRO A 88 4.51 3.68 1.55
CA PRO A 88 3.92 2.56 2.26
C PRO A 88 3.62 1.41 1.28
N PRO A 89 4.10 0.18 1.55
CA PRO A 89 3.85 -0.96 0.68
C PRO A 89 2.35 -1.17 0.46
N LYS A 90 1.94 -1.32 -0.81
CA LYS A 90 0.54 -1.46 -1.23
C LYS A 90 -0.37 -0.28 -0.83
N GLY A 91 0.19 0.86 -0.44
CA GLY A 91 -0.56 2.02 0.04
C GLY A 91 -1.21 1.81 1.42
N VAL A 92 -0.79 0.79 2.18
CA VAL A 92 -1.31 0.50 3.52
C VAL A 92 -0.62 1.38 4.53
N VAL A 93 -1.39 2.22 5.22
CA VAL A 93 -0.96 3.14 6.27
C VAL A 93 -1.57 2.69 7.59
N LEU A 94 -0.81 2.68 8.68
CA LEU A 94 -1.14 2.10 9.99
C LEU A 94 -0.69 3.01 11.13
N GLU A 95 -0.96 4.31 11.03
CA GLU A 95 -0.55 5.31 12.02
C GLU A 95 -1.64 5.60 13.05
N THR A 96 -2.91 5.53 12.62
CA THR A 96 -4.09 5.86 13.43
C THR A 96 -4.94 4.63 13.71
N GLU A 97 -5.72 4.69 14.80
CA GLU A 97 -6.71 3.67 15.14
C GLU A 97 -7.67 3.39 13.98
N ALA A 98 -8.17 4.44 13.32
CA ALA A 98 -9.07 4.32 12.19
C ALA A 98 -8.44 3.50 11.05
N GLN A 99 -7.20 3.84 10.68
CA GLN A 99 -6.46 3.12 9.65
C GLN A 99 -6.26 1.64 10.02
N ILE A 100 -5.88 1.36 11.27
CA ILE A 100 -5.68 -0.01 11.77
C ILE A 100 -6.99 -0.80 11.74
N ALA A 101 -8.09 -0.20 12.15
CA ALA A 101 -9.42 -0.82 12.12
C ALA A 101 -9.88 -1.11 10.68
N HIS A 102 -9.64 -0.20 9.73
CA HIS A 102 -9.93 -0.42 8.31
C HIS A 102 -9.08 -1.53 7.68
N GLU A 103 -7.85 -1.72 8.18
CA GLU A 103 -6.90 -2.70 7.69
C GLU A 103 -6.93 -4.03 8.47
N ALA A 104 -7.85 -4.18 9.42
CA ALA A 104 -7.89 -5.29 10.36
C ALA A 104 -7.79 -6.67 9.72
N ARG A 105 -8.54 -6.91 8.63
CA ARG A 105 -8.50 -8.20 7.91
C ARG A 105 -7.12 -8.49 7.32
N ARG A 106 -6.44 -7.48 6.78
CA ARG A 106 -5.08 -7.63 6.23
C ARG A 106 -4.08 -7.85 7.37
N ILE A 107 -4.18 -7.11 8.47
CA ILE A 107 -3.34 -7.29 9.65
C ILE A 107 -3.49 -8.72 10.21
N TYR A 108 -4.73 -9.18 10.37
CA TYR A 108 -5.05 -10.53 10.82
C TYR A 108 -4.41 -11.61 9.93
N LEU A 109 -4.63 -11.52 8.61
CA LEU A 109 -4.10 -12.51 7.67
C LEU A 109 -2.57 -12.51 7.59
N GLN A 110 -1.96 -11.32 7.54
CA GLN A 110 -0.52 -11.18 7.31
C GLN A 110 0.31 -11.38 8.57
N SER A 111 -0.13 -10.85 9.71
CA SER A 111 0.61 -10.91 10.97
C SER A 111 0.14 -12.05 11.87
N GLY A 112 -1.16 -12.34 11.90
CA GLY A 112 -1.74 -13.39 12.75
C GLY A 112 -1.69 -14.78 12.13
N VAL A 113 -2.18 -14.94 10.89
CA VAL A 113 -2.35 -16.29 10.28
C VAL A 113 -1.10 -16.75 9.53
N SER A 114 -0.61 -15.95 8.58
CA SER A 114 0.49 -16.38 7.69
C SER A 114 1.88 -16.06 8.23
N HIS A 115 1.97 -15.18 9.23
CA HIS A 115 3.22 -14.60 9.75
C HIS A 115 4.12 -13.97 8.66
N ALA A 116 3.54 -13.60 7.52
CA ALA A 116 4.24 -12.92 6.43
C ALA A 116 4.72 -11.52 6.83
N MET A 117 4.05 -10.90 7.80
CA MET A 117 4.41 -9.61 8.37
C MET A 117 4.76 -9.74 9.85
N PRO A 118 5.77 -8.97 10.34
CA PRO A 118 6.75 -8.22 9.56
C PRO A 118 7.65 -9.16 8.71
N PRO A 119 8.15 -8.73 7.53
CA PRO A 119 8.96 -9.60 6.66
C PRO A 119 10.19 -10.10 7.41
N GLY A 120 10.42 -11.41 7.43
CA GLY A 120 11.55 -12.01 8.17
C GLY A 120 11.57 -11.69 9.67
N ASN A 121 10.44 -11.24 10.23
CA ASN A 121 10.29 -10.73 11.59
C ASN A 121 11.27 -9.58 11.95
N LEU A 122 11.54 -8.67 11.00
CA LEU A 122 12.50 -7.57 11.17
C LEU A 122 12.29 -6.70 12.43
N SER A 123 11.04 -6.51 12.86
CA SER A 123 10.72 -5.72 14.06
C SER A 123 10.58 -6.57 15.34
N TYR A 124 11.02 -7.83 15.31
CA TYR A 124 10.94 -8.78 16.43
C TYR A 124 9.54 -8.88 17.04
N MET A 125 8.54 -9.14 16.20
CA MET A 125 7.18 -9.39 16.67
C MET A 125 7.11 -10.73 17.39
N GLU A 126 6.61 -10.71 18.62
CA GLU A 126 6.52 -11.87 19.51
C GLU A 126 5.28 -12.73 19.21
N PRO A 127 5.31 -14.04 19.52
CA PRO A 127 4.15 -14.91 19.33
C PRO A 127 2.89 -14.41 20.04
N GLU A 128 3.04 -13.88 21.26
CA GLU A 128 1.95 -13.39 22.10
C GLU A 128 1.24 -12.18 21.46
N GLU A 129 2.00 -11.30 20.80
CA GLU A 129 1.48 -10.16 20.05
C GLU A 129 0.66 -10.62 18.83
N ARG A 130 1.09 -11.69 18.14
CA ARG A 130 0.34 -12.27 17.02
C ARG A 130 -0.96 -12.88 17.50
N GLU A 131 -0.93 -13.58 18.64
CA GLU A 131 -2.13 -14.13 19.26
C GLU A 131 -3.11 -13.04 19.68
N ALA A 132 -2.63 -11.91 20.21
CA ALA A 132 -3.46 -10.76 20.55
C ALA A 132 -4.24 -10.24 19.33
N ILE A 133 -3.58 -10.10 18.18
CA ILE A 133 -4.22 -9.72 16.91
C ILE A 133 -5.29 -10.74 16.49
N VAL A 134 -4.98 -12.03 16.59
CA VAL A 134 -5.91 -13.11 16.23
C VAL A 134 -7.13 -13.10 17.15
N ARG A 135 -6.92 -12.96 18.47
CA ARG A 135 -7.99 -12.90 19.47
C ARG A 135 -8.90 -11.70 19.23
N TRP A 136 -8.32 -10.52 19.05
CA TRP A 136 -9.08 -9.30 18.76
C TRP A 136 -9.94 -9.47 17.51
N PHE A 137 -9.36 -9.89 16.37
CA PHE A 137 -10.10 -10.02 15.11
C PHE A 137 -11.24 -11.05 15.19
N ARG A 138 -11.00 -12.20 15.83
CA ARG A 138 -12.00 -13.27 15.95
C ARG A 138 -13.07 -12.99 17.00
N GLY A 139 -12.74 -12.28 18.09
CA GLY A 139 -13.65 -12.01 19.21
C GLY A 139 -14.90 -11.22 18.83
N ILE A 140 -14.88 -10.57 17.66
CA ILE A 140 -15.94 -9.71 17.15
C ILE A 140 -16.94 -10.49 16.29
N GLY A 141 -16.69 -11.78 16.01
CA GLY A 141 -17.46 -12.57 15.06
C GLY A 141 -17.29 -12.09 13.62
N ALA A 142 -16.17 -11.44 13.30
CA ALA A 142 -15.79 -11.20 11.91
C ALA A 142 -15.62 -12.57 11.22
N ASP A 143 -16.27 -12.76 10.07
CA ASP A 143 -16.25 -14.03 9.35
C ASP A 143 -14.79 -14.47 9.15
N ASP A 144 -14.43 -15.64 9.72
CA ASP A 144 -13.08 -16.19 9.56
C ASP A 144 -12.87 -16.42 8.06
N PRO A 145 -11.95 -15.69 7.41
CA PRO A 145 -11.79 -15.75 5.97
C PRO A 145 -11.05 -16.98 5.47
N VAL A 146 -10.78 -17.94 6.36
CA VAL A 146 -9.93 -19.12 6.16
C VAL A 146 -10.74 -20.41 6.21
#